data_AF-B9XDN0-F1
#
_entry.id   AF-B9XDN0-F1
#
_cell.length_a   1.000
_cell.length_b   1.000
_cell.length_c   1.000
_cell.angle_alpha   90.00
_cell.angle_beta   90.00
_cell.angle_gamma   90.00
#
_symmetry.space_group_name_H-M   'P 1'
#
loop_
_entity.id
_entity.type
_entity.pdbx_description
1 polymer ?
#
loop_
_entity_poly.entity_id
_entity_poly.type
_entity_poly.pdbx_seq_one_letter_code
_entity_poly.pdbx_strand_id
1 'polypeptide(L)'
;MKKAPILIFLSLLTCCTEVWADDPDDQYVAIYKLFEQADSLKENGQPALALAKYRESQYALKNLQFRYPDWNVKVFVYRQHYLANKVSELAAKVPQSEQNSNSTTTLDVSESSRNGLMSPAITGAGDDSPALPVDSGEQIKALENRMYEKELESRALQLKLKETLTTKRAVASPEEVTKSTERINELKKENELLKATLDQAKKKVIVTASDGLNQSRQSQAETSQKLSELARTNAGLTLEQEVLQGKIKTFEQQIADLKRKAAAATQSEDQSRQLKEARTRIASLQSQQEAMQQEKIDLQEKMRRQERTLVVPAY
;
A
#
# COMPACT_ATOMS: atom_id res chain seq x y z
N MET A 1 40.04 19.46 53.23
CA MET A 1 38.89 18.54 53.28
C MET A 1 37.63 19.41 53.23
N LYS A 2 36.68 19.37 52.30
CA LYS A 2 36.27 18.42 51.27
C LYS A 2 35.46 19.19 50.21
N LYS A 3 35.86 19.02 48.94
CA LYS A 3 35.03 18.79 47.74
C LYS A 3 34.05 19.88 47.27
N ALA A 4 34.40 20.42 46.11
CA ALA A 4 33.53 21.04 45.12
C ALA A 4 32.28 20.21 44.81
N PRO A 5 31.13 20.87 44.60
CA PRO A 5 30.07 20.30 43.77
C PRO A 5 29.42 21.34 42.84
N ILE A 6 30.17 22.31 42.31
CA ILE A 6 29.65 23.25 41.29
C ILE A 6 30.03 22.81 39.86
N LEU A 7 30.96 21.86 39.72
CA LEU A 7 31.29 21.18 38.46
C LEU A 7 30.52 19.86 38.26
N ILE A 8 29.36 19.69 38.89
CA ILE A 8 28.44 18.56 38.61
C ILE A 8 27.18 19.04 37.90
N PHE A 9 26.78 20.32 38.06
CA PHE A 9 25.64 20.87 37.32
C PHE A 9 25.95 21.21 35.85
N LEU A 10 27.23 21.33 35.47
CA LEU A 10 27.65 21.42 34.05
C LEU A 10 28.09 20.06 33.47
N SER A 11 28.17 19.01 34.31
CA SER A 11 28.41 17.62 33.90
C SER A 11 27.12 16.81 33.74
N LEU A 12 25.96 17.41 34.04
CA LEU A 12 24.64 16.85 33.72
C LEU A 12 24.05 17.53 32.48
N LEU A 13 24.91 17.99 31.56
CA LEU A 13 24.56 18.45 30.22
C LEU A 13 24.94 17.42 29.13
N THR A 14 25.29 16.19 29.51
CA THR A 14 25.81 15.19 28.55
C THR A 14 25.57 13.74 28.98
N CYS A 15 24.42 13.44 29.59
CA CYS A 15 23.91 12.07 29.58
C CYS A 15 23.00 11.95 28.36
N CYS A 16 23.57 11.41 27.29
CA CYS A 16 22.94 11.12 26.01
C CYS A 16 21.50 10.62 26.19
N THR A 17 20.52 11.46 25.90
CA THR A 17 19.34 10.94 25.23
C THR A 17 19.81 10.60 23.83
N GLU A 18 20.18 9.34 23.62
CA GLU A 18 19.93 8.73 22.32
C GLU A 18 18.42 8.85 22.10
N VAL A 19 17.98 10.02 21.61
CA VAL A 19 16.88 10.05 20.69
C VAL A 19 17.41 9.20 19.55
N TRP A 20 17.10 7.92 19.58
CA TRP A 20 16.90 7.18 18.35
C TRP A 20 15.90 8.06 17.61
N ALA A 21 16.41 8.89 16.70
CA ALA A 21 15.59 9.55 15.73
C ALA A 21 15.05 8.38 14.89
N ASP A 22 13.97 7.79 15.38
CA ASP A 22 13.20 6.75 14.73
C ASP A 22 12.52 7.47 13.57
N ASP A 23 13.31 7.75 12.54
CA ASP A 23 12.89 8.48 11.36
C ASP A 23 11.73 7.69 10.75
N PRO A 24 10.56 8.31 10.51
CA PRO A 24 9.46 7.59 9.88
C PRO A 24 9.85 7.00 8.51
N ASP A 25 10.86 7.54 7.83
CA ASP A 25 11.41 6.95 6.61
C ASP A 25 12.13 5.62 6.87
N ASP A 26 12.93 5.53 7.93
CA ASP A 26 13.63 4.29 8.31
C ASP A 26 12.65 3.20 8.75
N GLN A 27 11.63 3.57 9.54
CA GLN A 27 10.54 2.68 9.90
C GLN A 27 9.82 2.18 8.66
N TYR A 28 9.55 3.07 7.70
CA TYR A 28 8.93 2.67 6.44
C TYR A 28 9.81 1.74 5.61
N VAL A 29 11.12 1.95 5.54
CA VAL A 29 12.04 1.02 4.86
C VAL A 29 12.01 -0.37 5.50
N ALA A 30 11.95 -0.45 6.83
CA ALA A 30 11.79 -1.73 7.53
C ALA A 30 10.47 -2.42 7.15
N ILE A 31 9.37 -1.67 7.13
CA ILE A 31 8.06 -2.17 6.69
C ILE A 31 8.12 -2.61 5.21
N TYR A 32 8.84 -1.88 4.35
CA TYR A 32 9.02 -2.23 2.95
C TYR A 32 9.71 -3.59 2.77
N LYS A 33 10.74 -3.87 3.57
CA LYS A 33 11.40 -5.19 3.59
C LYS A 33 10.43 -6.31 4.01
N LEU A 34 9.50 -6.07 4.94
CA LEU A 34 8.46 -7.06 5.26
C LEU A 34 7.53 -7.32 4.06
N PHE A 35 7.21 -6.29 3.26
CA PHE A 35 6.42 -6.48 2.04
C PHE A 35 7.15 -7.34 1.02
N GLU A 36 8.44 -7.08 0.79
CA GLU A 36 9.27 -7.86 -0.15
C GLU A 36 9.40 -9.32 0.31
N GLN A 37 9.56 -9.55 1.61
CA GLN A 37 9.53 -10.92 2.17
C GLN A 37 8.20 -11.61 1.91
N ALA A 38 7.07 -10.90 2.05
CA ALA A 38 5.76 -11.45 1.75
C ALA A 38 5.59 -11.79 0.26
N ASP A 39 6.05 -10.89 -0.63
CA ASP A 39 6.04 -11.12 -2.09
C ASP A 39 6.93 -12.33 -2.46
N SER A 40 8.13 -12.44 -1.87
CA SER A 40 9.02 -13.61 -2.08
C SER A 40 8.40 -14.91 -1.58
N LEU A 41 7.75 -14.91 -0.41
CA LEU A 41 7.05 -16.10 0.12
C LEU A 41 5.87 -16.49 -0.78
N LYS A 42 5.16 -15.52 -1.37
CA LYS A 42 4.09 -15.77 -2.33
C LYS A 42 4.64 -16.45 -3.59
N GLU A 43 5.75 -15.94 -4.13
CA GLU A 43 6.42 -16.51 -5.31
C GLU A 43 6.98 -17.92 -5.05
N ASN A 44 7.49 -18.16 -3.85
CA ASN A 44 7.99 -19.46 -3.39
C ASN A 44 6.88 -20.46 -3.04
N GLY A 45 5.62 -20.18 -3.37
CA GLY A 45 4.50 -21.10 -3.16
C GLY A 45 4.07 -21.27 -1.70
N GLN A 46 4.40 -20.31 -0.83
CA GLN A 46 4.07 -20.33 0.61
C GLN A 46 2.99 -19.26 0.93
N PRO A 47 1.76 -19.38 0.41
CA PRO A 47 0.74 -18.33 0.52
C PRO A 47 0.27 -18.07 1.94
N ALA A 48 0.27 -19.08 2.82
CA ALA A 48 -0.11 -18.90 4.23
C ALA A 48 0.90 -18.03 5.00
N LEU A 49 2.20 -18.27 4.79
CA LEU A 49 3.27 -17.46 5.38
C LEU A 49 3.33 -16.06 4.76
N ALA A 50 3.13 -15.95 3.46
CA ALA A 50 2.99 -14.66 2.78
C ALA A 50 1.81 -13.84 3.33
N LEU A 51 0.66 -14.47 3.56
CA LEU A 51 -0.51 -13.82 4.16
C LEU A 51 -0.22 -13.29 5.57
N ALA A 52 0.49 -14.08 6.39
CA ALA A 52 0.92 -13.63 7.72
C ALA A 52 1.83 -12.39 7.62
N LYS A 53 2.80 -12.41 6.71
CA LYS A 53 3.72 -11.28 6.50
C LYS A 53 3.03 -10.03 5.96
N TYR A 54 2.04 -10.15 5.08
CA TYR A 54 1.23 -9.01 4.65
C TYR A 54 0.36 -8.42 5.77
N ARG A 55 -0.12 -9.24 6.71
CA ARG A 55 -0.87 -8.75 7.89
C ARG A 55 0.04 -8.01 8.87
N GLU A 56 1.23 -8.55 9.13
CA GLU A 56 2.26 -7.91 9.96
C GLU A 56 2.65 -6.54 9.39
N SER A 57 2.88 -6.51 8.10
CA SER A 57 3.10 -5.34 7.26
C SER A 57 1.99 -4.28 7.37
N GLN A 58 0.71 -4.68 7.33
CA GLN A 58 -0.42 -3.76 7.50
C GLN A 58 -0.46 -3.17 8.91
N TYR A 59 -0.20 -3.99 9.94
CA TYR A 59 -0.17 -3.52 11.32
C TYR A 59 0.95 -2.47 11.52
N ALA A 60 2.15 -2.77 11.04
CA ALA A 60 3.29 -1.87 11.16
C ALA A 60 3.06 -0.55 10.39
N LEU A 61 2.46 -0.61 9.19
CA LEU A 61 2.11 0.58 8.40
C LEU A 61 1.06 1.45 9.11
N LYS A 62 0.04 0.85 9.74
CA LYS A 62 -0.95 1.59 10.55
C LYS A 62 -0.33 2.23 11.79
N ASN A 63 0.58 1.52 12.45
CA ASN A 63 1.28 2.05 13.62
C ASN A 63 2.17 3.24 13.25
N LEU A 64 2.86 3.17 12.10
CA LEU A 64 3.61 4.29 11.55
C LEU A 64 2.71 5.51 11.32
N GLN A 65 1.56 5.33 10.67
CA GLN A 65 0.61 6.42 10.44
C GLN A 65 0.07 7.01 11.77
N PHE A 66 -0.22 6.16 12.76
CA PHE A 66 -0.69 6.62 14.05
C PHE A 66 0.34 7.50 14.77
N ARG A 67 1.63 7.13 14.70
CA ARG A 67 2.74 7.87 15.30
C ARG A 67 3.12 9.12 14.50
N TYR A 68 2.95 9.08 13.18
CA TYR A 68 3.30 10.17 12.25
C TYR A 68 2.16 10.42 11.24
N PRO A 69 1.08 11.13 11.63
CA PRO A 69 -0.12 11.26 10.81
C PRO A 69 0.08 11.99 9.48
N ASP A 70 1.00 12.96 9.47
CA ASP A 70 1.29 13.80 8.30
C ASP A 70 2.41 13.22 7.43
N TRP A 71 3.07 12.14 7.86
CA TRP A 71 4.16 11.53 7.11
C TRP A 71 3.63 10.88 5.83
N ASN A 72 4.07 11.42 4.70
CA ASN A 72 3.88 10.91 3.35
C ASN A 72 2.50 10.24 3.11
N VAL A 73 1.42 10.98 3.39
CA VAL A 73 0.03 10.48 3.37
C VAL A 73 -0.31 9.74 2.07
N LYS A 74 0.23 10.18 0.93
CA LYS A 74 0.05 9.53 -0.38
C LYS A 74 0.64 8.12 -0.41
N VAL A 75 1.86 7.94 0.13
CA VAL A 75 2.51 6.62 0.23
C VAL A 75 1.70 5.70 1.14
N PHE A 76 1.23 6.19 2.29
CA PHE A 76 0.37 5.41 3.17
C PHE A 76 -0.89 4.92 2.45
N VAL A 77 -1.65 5.82 1.81
CA VAL A 77 -2.89 5.47 1.10
C VAL A 77 -2.61 4.42 0.02
N TYR A 78 -1.59 4.66 -0.81
CA TYR A 78 -1.20 3.73 -1.86
C TYR A 78 -0.81 2.35 -1.31
N ARG A 79 0.05 2.30 -0.28
CA ARG A 79 0.53 1.05 0.32
C ARG A 79 -0.57 0.29 1.04
N GLN A 80 -1.46 1.00 1.72
CA GLN A 80 -2.61 0.40 2.38
C GLN A 80 -3.54 -0.29 1.37
N HIS A 81 -3.83 0.37 0.24
CA HIS A 81 -4.60 -0.25 -0.85
C HIS A 81 -3.89 -1.47 -1.44
N TYR A 82 -2.59 -1.37 -1.72
CA TYR A 82 -1.80 -2.49 -2.24
C TYR A 82 -1.85 -3.70 -1.30
N LEU A 83 -1.60 -3.50 0.00
CA LEU A 83 -1.61 -4.58 0.98
C LEU A 83 -3.00 -5.18 1.16
N ALA A 84 -4.05 -4.36 1.17
CA ALA A 84 -5.43 -4.85 1.26
C ALA A 84 -5.79 -5.78 0.08
N ASN A 85 -5.35 -5.42 -1.13
CA ASN A 85 -5.56 -6.23 -2.32
C ASN A 85 -4.77 -7.56 -2.21
N LYS A 86 -3.49 -7.51 -1.83
CA LYS A 86 -2.66 -8.72 -1.65
C LYS A 86 -3.23 -9.65 -0.58
N VAL A 87 -3.62 -9.12 0.58
CA VAL A 87 -4.26 -9.91 1.64
C VAL A 87 -5.54 -10.54 1.13
N SER A 88 -6.38 -9.83 0.38
CA SER A 88 -7.64 -10.38 -0.15
C SER A 88 -7.41 -11.47 -1.19
N GLU A 89 -6.45 -11.28 -2.11
CA GLU A 89 -6.05 -12.29 -3.10
C GLU A 89 -5.55 -13.57 -2.45
N LEU A 90 -4.66 -13.45 -1.45
CA LEU A 90 -4.10 -14.62 -0.77
C LEU A 90 -5.09 -15.25 0.20
N ALA A 91 -5.88 -14.45 0.92
CA ALA A 91 -6.91 -14.96 1.83
C ALA A 91 -8.06 -15.67 1.10
N ALA A 92 -8.30 -15.38 -0.18
CA ALA A 92 -9.21 -16.17 -1.00
C ALA A 92 -8.59 -17.52 -1.44
N LYS A 93 -7.26 -17.62 -1.50
CA LYS A 93 -6.53 -18.79 -2.01
C LYS A 93 -6.08 -19.77 -0.91
N VAL A 94 -5.88 -19.29 0.32
CA VAL A 94 -5.52 -20.10 1.51
C VAL A 94 -6.66 -21.07 1.94
N PRO A 95 -7.95 -20.69 1.95
CA PRO A 95 -9.05 -21.62 2.24
C PRO A 95 -9.20 -22.74 1.22
N GLN A 96 -8.64 -22.58 0.02
CA GLN A 96 -8.76 -23.55 -1.07
C GLN A 96 -7.60 -24.56 -1.15
N SER A 97 -6.57 -24.40 -0.29
CA SER A 97 -5.41 -25.31 -0.26
C SER A 97 -5.38 -26.27 0.94
N GLU A 98 -6.26 -26.11 1.94
CA GLU A 98 -6.39 -27.08 3.05
C GLU A 98 -7.40 -28.22 2.79
N GLN A 99 -8.08 -28.22 1.63
CA GLN A 99 -9.10 -29.22 1.32
C GLN A 99 -8.86 -29.98 0.01
N ASN A 100 -7.61 -30.08 -0.44
CA ASN A 100 -7.23 -30.98 -1.54
C ASN A 100 -5.94 -31.76 -1.26
N SER A 101 -5.82 -32.27 -0.04
CA SER A 101 -4.82 -33.27 0.33
C SER A 101 -5.49 -34.40 1.09
N ASN A 102 -6.36 -35.14 0.39
CA ASN A 102 -6.78 -36.47 0.82
C ASN A 102 -6.99 -37.35 -0.40
N SER A 103 -5.93 -38.08 -0.78
CA SER A 103 -6.00 -39.47 -1.26
C SER A 103 -4.60 -40.08 -1.22
N THR A 104 -4.37 -40.82 -0.14
CA THR A 104 -3.84 -42.20 -0.13
C THR A 104 -2.32 -42.42 -0.27
N THR A 105 -1.71 -42.56 0.90
CA THR A 105 -0.96 -43.76 1.36
C THR A 105 0.07 -44.37 0.41
N THR A 106 1.35 -44.27 0.79
CA THR A 106 2.09 -45.49 1.17
C THR A 106 3.18 -45.18 2.20
N LEU A 107 3.13 -45.95 3.28
CA LEU A 107 4.16 -46.10 4.28
C LEU A 107 5.44 -46.63 3.60
N ASP A 108 6.59 -46.01 3.87
CA ASP A 108 7.75 -46.80 4.26
C ASP A 108 8.67 -45.98 5.19
N VAL A 109 9.11 -46.66 6.22
CA VAL A 109 9.96 -46.19 7.31
C VAL A 109 11.40 -46.39 6.88
N SER A 110 12.27 -45.39 7.08
CA SER A 110 13.60 -45.61 7.68
C SER A 110 14.37 -44.31 7.82
N GLU A 111 14.35 -43.79 9.04
CA GLU A 111 15.41 -42.95 9.58
C GLU A 111 16.32 -43.87 10.42
N SER A 112 17.57 -44.06 9.99
CA SER A 112 18.78 -44.32 10.81
C SER A 112 19.88 -45.00 9.99
N SER A 113 21.01 -44.32 9.77
CA SER A 113 22.21 -44.60 10.58
C SER A 113 23.40 -43.79 10.09
N ARG A 114 24.08 -43.19 11.07
CA ARG A 114 25.34 -42.47 10.98
C ARG A 114 26.53 -43.46 10.93
N ASN A 115 27.61 -42.96 10.35
CA ASN A 115 29.03 -43.22 10.65
C ASN A 115 29.69 -44.57 10.34
N GLY A 116 30.77 -44.46 9.55
CA GLY A 116 31.95 -45.33 9.47
C GLY A 116 32.80 -44.90 8.26
N LEU A 117 33.71 -43.91 8.38
CA LEU A 117 35.18 -44.07 8.56
C LEU A 117 35.77 -45.16 7.63
N MET A 118 36.74 -44.95 6.73
CA MET A 118 37.94 -44.10 6.65
C MET A 118 38.39 -44.04 5.17
N SER A 119 38.69 -42.85 4.58
CA SER A 119 40.03 -42.25 4.32
C SER A 119 40.77 -42.80 3.07
N PRO A 120 41.74 -42.10 2.42
CA PRO A 120 42.33 -40.76 2.67
C PRO A 120 42.19 -39.80 1.44
N ALA A 121 42.05 -38.47 1.54
CA ALA A 121 42.90 -37.38 2.06
C ALA A 121 43.80 -36.69 1.00
N ILE A 122 43.51 -35.39 0.80
CA ILE A 122 44.36 -34.21 0.43
C ILE A 122 44.95 -34.20 -1.01
N THR A 123 45.06 -33.12 -1.80
CA THR A 123 45.27 -31.66 -1.63
C THR A 123 45.01 -31.03 -3.03
N GLY A 124 44.62 -29.79 -3.32
CA GLY A 124 44.47 -28.50 -2.64
C GLY A 124 44.20 -27.42 -3.72
N ALA A 125 43.96 -26.18 -3.26
CA ALA A 125 44.04 -24.86 -3.93
C ALA A 125 43.61 -24.72 -5.41
N GLY A 126 42.76 -23.79 -5.84
CA GLY A 126 42.63 -22.38 -5.52
C GLY A 126 41.90 -21.79 -6.74
N ASP A 127 40.84 -21.03 -6.53
CA ASP A 127 40.83 -19.59 -6.73
C ASP A 127 40.13 -19.22 -8.06
N ASP A 128 39.50 -18.07 -8.00
CA ASP A 128 39.02 -17.22 -9.09
C ASP A 128 37.60 -17.30 -9.67
N SER A 129 37.09 -16.07 -9.77
CA SER A 129 35.74 -15.58 -10.06
C SER A 129 35.26 -15.85 -11.49
N PRO A 130 33.94 -15.78 -11.73
CA PRO A 130 33.37 -15.90 -13.06
C PRO A 130 33.55 -14.58 -13.83
N ALA A 131 34.49 -14.55 -14.79
CA ALA A 131 34.60 -13.47 -15.76
C ALA A 131 33.67 -13.74 -16.96
N LEU A 132 32.93 -12.70 -17.34
CA LEU A 132 31.98 -12.61 -18.45
C LEU A 132 32.67 -12.60 -19.85
N PRO A 133 31.90 -12.70 -20.95
CA PRO A 133 32.26 -13.42 -22.16
C PRO A 133 32.94 -12.54 -23.20
N VAL A 134 34.12 -12.95 -23.67
CA VAL A 134 34.74 -12.43 -24.89
C VAL A 134 35.52 -13.57 -25.54
N ASP A 135 34.95 -14.17 -26.59
CA ASP A 135 35.58 -14.19 -27.91
C ASP A 135 34.69 -14.95 -28.91
N SER A 136 33.72 -14.25 -29.50
CA SER A 136 32.94 -14.81 -30.61
C SER A 136 33.78 -14.92 -31.89
N GLY A 137 34.88 -14.16 -32.04
CA GLY A 137 35.74 -14.15 -33.21
C GLY A 137 36.67 -15.36 -33.29
N GLU A 138 37.30 -15.74 -32.16
CA GLU A 138 38.02 -17.02 -32.05
C GLU A 138 37.06 -18.21 -32.20
N GLN A 139 35.83 -18.12 -31.68
CA GLN A 139 34.83 -19.16 -31.90
C GLN A 139 34.45 -19.30 -33.38
N ILE A 140 34.32 -18.20 -34.13
CA ILE A 140 34.05 -18.23 -35.58
C ILE A 140 35.25 -18.81 -36.34
N LYS A 141 36.49 -18.41 -36.02
CA LYS A 141 37.69 -18.98 -36.65
C LYS A 141 37.88 -20.46 -36.30
N ALA A 142 37.57 -20.86 -35.06
CA ALA A 142 37.60 -22.26 -34.64
C ALA A 142 36.50 -23.08 -35.34
N LEU A 143 35.32 -22.49 -35.59
CA LEU A 143 34.25 -23.09 -36.38
C LEU A 143 34.62 -23.20 -37.86
N GLU A 144 35.29 -22.19 -38.43
CA GLU A 144 35.76 -22.18 -39.82
C GLU A 144 36.88 -23.22 -40.03
N ASN A 145 37.82 -23.31 -39.10
CA ASN A 145 38.84 -24.36 -39.08
C ASN A 145 38.21 -25.75 -38.93
N ARG A 146 37.18 -25.91 -38.06
CA ARG A 146 36.42 -27.17 -37.94
C ARG A 146 35.63 -27.50 -39.20
N MET A 147 35.08 -26.51 -39.89
CA MET A 147 34.40 -26.70 -41.17
C MET A 147 35.39 -27.20 -42.23
N TYR A 148 36.55 -26.56 -42.34
CA TYR A 148 37.59 -26.97 -43.27
C TYR A 148 38.15 -28.38 -42.95
N GLU A 149 38.37 -28.68 -41.68
CA GLU A 149 38.79 -30.01 -41.21
C GLU A 149 37.71 -31.06 -41.50
N LYS A 150 36.44 -30.76 -41.21
CA LYS A 150 35.30 -31.61 -41.54
C LYS A 150 35.14 -31.83 -43.04
N GLU A 151 35.42 -30.82 -43.86
CA GLU A 151 35.36 -30.92 -45.32
C GLU A 151 36.49 -31.80 -45.87
N LEU A 152 37.70 -31.67 -45.33
CA LEU A 152 38.83 -32.55 -45.65
C LEU A 152 38.56 -33.99 -45.20
N GLU A 153 38.07 -34.19 -43.97
CA GLU A 153 37.69 -35.49 -43.44
C GLU A 153 36.53 -36.10 -44.25
N SER A 154 35.55 -35.29 -44.66
CA SER A 154 34.45 -35.71 -45.53
C SER A 154 34.95 -36.13 -46.92
N ARG A 155 35.90 -35.39 -47.51
CA ARG A 155 36.55 -35.81 -48.77
C ARG A 155 37.36 -37.09 -48.61
N ALA A 156 38.11 -37.22 -47.53
CA ALA A 156 38.88 -38.43 -47.24
C ALA A 156 37.95 -39.63 -47.02
N LEU A 157 36.86 -39.43 -46.27
CA LEU A 157 35.81 -40.42 -46.08
C LEU A 157 35.14 -40.75 -47.40
N GLN A 158 34.80 -39.79 -48.26
CA GLN A 158 34.22 -40.02 -49.58
C GLN A 158 35.17 -40.78 -50.51
N LEU A 159 36.48 -40.50 -50.47
CA LEU A 159 37.48 -41.24 -51.22
C LEU A 159 37.62 -42.67 -50.70
N LYS A 160 37.64 -42.85 -49.38
CA LYS A 160 37.64 -44.16 -48.74
C LYS A 160 36.32 -44.91 -48.98
N LEU A 161 35.19 -44.21 -49.07
CA LEU A 161 33.89 -44.74 -49.45
C LEU A 161 33.90 -45.12 -50.93
N LYS A 162 34.55 -44.34 -51.80
CA LYS A 162 34.69 -44.65 -53.23
C LYS A 162 35.66 -45.80 -53.47
N GLU A 163 36.75 -45.88 -52.73
CA GLU A 163 37.72 -46.98 -52.74
C GLU A 163 37.08 -48.25 -52.18
N THR A 164 36.49 -48.19 -50.98
CA THR A 164 35.73 -49.33 -50.43
C THR A 164 34.51 -49.64 -51.26
N LEU A 165 33.85 -48.70 -51.93
CA LEU A 165 32.81 -49.02 -52.92
C LEU A 165 33.40 -49.57 -54.20
N THR A 166 34.62 -49.28 -54.63
CA THR A 166 35.20 -49.90 -55.85
C THR A 166 35.70 -51.31 -55.54
N THR A 167 36.28 -51.49 -54.35
CA THR A 167 36.72 -52.79 -53.80
C THR A 167 35.52 -53.66 -53.37
N LYS A 168 34.46 -53.06 -52.81
CA LYS A 168 33.22 -53.74 -52.39
C LYS A 168 32.16 -53.78 -53.48
N ARG A 169 32.22 -53.00 -54.58
CA ARG A 169 31.29 -53.13 -55.74
C ARG A 169 31.54 -54.37 -56.57
N ALA A 170 32.72 -54.98 -56.44
CA ALA A 170 32.91 -56.35 -56.88
C ALA A 170 32.06 -57.36 -56.06
N VAL A 171 31.54 -56.97 -54.88
CA VAL A 171 30.67 -57.78 -53.99
C VAL A 171 29.59 -56.91 -53.30
N ALA A 172 28.98 -55.96 -54.00
CA ALA A 172 27.81 -55.25 -53.47
C ALA A 172 26.61 -56.14 -53.74
N SER A 173 26.27 -56.99 -52.78
CA SER A 173 25.05 -57.80 -52.87
C SER A 173 23.86 -56.85 -53.09
N PRO A 174 22.98 -57.11 -54.08
CA PRO A 174 21.79 -56.31 -54.36
C PRO A 174 20.96 -55.96 -53.11
N GLU A 175 21.01 -56.79 -52.06
CA GLU A 175 20.32 -56.58 -50.80
C GLU A 175 20.84 -55.42 -49.94
N GLU A 176 22.12 -55.07 -49.99
CA GLU A 176 22.64 -53.95 -49.19
C GLU A 176 22.19 -52.60 -49.78
N VAL A 177 22.08 -52.52 -51.10
CA VAL A 177 21.59 -51.32 -51.80
C VAL A 177 20.11 -51.11 -51.49
N THR A 178 19.28 -52.16 -51.56
CA THR A 178 17.86 -52.05 -51.23
C THR A 178 17.65 -51.57 -49.80
N LYS A 179 18.34 -52.16 -48.82
CA LYS A 179 18.29 -51.72 -47.40
C LYS A 179 18.70 -50.26 -47.22
N SER A 180 19.76 -49.82 -47.91
CA SER A 180 20.19 -48.41 -47.83
C SER A 180 19.22 -47.44 -48.50
N THR A 181 18.60 -47.82 -49.62
CA THR A 181 17.58 -47.00 -50.29
C THR A 181 16.29 -46.89 -49.46
N GLU A 182 15.91 -47.97 -48.79
CA GLU A 182 14.77 -47.99 -47.87
C GLU A 182 15.02 -47.06 -46.68
N ARG A 183 16.22 -47.11 -46.09
CA ARG A 183 16.64 -46.20 -45.01
C ARG A 183 16.65 -44.74 -45.45
N ILE A 184 17.12 -44.43 -46.66
CA ILE A 184 17.08 -43.07 -47.23
C ILE A 184 15.63 -42.59 -47.39
N ASN A 185 14.74 -43.45 -47.87
CA ASN A 185 13.33 -43.13 -48.04
C ASN A 185 12.62 -42.93 -46.69
N GLU A 186 12.99 -43.71 -45.68
CA GLU A 186 12.51 -43.57 -44.31
C GLU A 186 12.97 -42.24 -43.68
N LEU A 187 14.27 -41.92 -43.77
CA LEU A 187 14.82 -40.65 -43.29
C LEU A 187 14.23 -39.43 -44.00
N LYS A 188 13.86 -39.56 -45.29
CA LYS A 188 13.14 -38.51 -46.01
C LYS A 188 11.72 -38.32 -45.47
N LYS A 189 10.98 -39.41 -45.25
CA LYS A 189 9.64 -39.35 -44.66
C LYS A 189 9.68 -38.77 -43.25
N GLU A 190 10.69 -39.14 -42.45
CA GLU A 190 10.91 -38.59 -41.11
C GLU A 190 11.22 -37.09 -41.18
N ASN A 191 12.08 -36.63 -42.10
CA ASN A 191 12.34 -35.20 -42.28
C ASN A 191 11.10 -34.40 -42.68
N GLU A 192 10.30 -34.91 -43.62
CA GLU A 192 9.04 -34.25 -44.00
C GLU A 192 8.06 -34.20 -42.83
N LEU A 193 7.98 -35.27 -42.02
CA LEU A 193 7.18 -35.30 -40.80
C LEU A 193 7.68 -34.29 -39.74
N LEU A 194 8.99 -34.22 -39.53
CA LEU A 194 9.61 -33.25 -38.61
C LEU A 194 9.36 -31.83 -39.07
N LYS A 195 9.46 -31.55 -40.38
CA LYS A 195 9.17 -30.23 -40.95
C LYS A 195 7.71 -29.85 -40.78
N ALA A 196 6.78 -30.75 -41.06
CA ALA A 196 5.35 -30.52 -40.82
C ALA A 196 5.04 -30.29 -39.34
N THR A 197 5.69 -31.05 -38.44
CA THR A 197 5.55 -30.89 -36.98
C THR A 197 6.11 -29.55 -36.52
N LEU A 198 7.24 -29.11 -37.08
CA LEU A 198 7.85 -27.82 -36.79
C LEU A 198 6.95 -26.67 -37.26
N ASP A 199 6.36 -26.76 -38.45
CA ASP A 199 5.43 -25.74 -38.96
C ASP A 199 4.14 -25.70 -38.14
N GLN A 200 3.62 -26.85 -37.73
CA GLN A 200 2.48 -26.93 -36.81
C GLN A 200 2.82 -26.35 -35.44
N ALA A 201 4.01 -26.65 -34.89
CA ALA A 201 4.47 -26.12 -33.61
C ALA A 201 4.66 -24.60 -33.67
N LYS A 202 5.29 -24.08 -34.74
CA LYS A 202 5.44 -22.63 -34.99
C LYS A 202 4.09 -21.95 -35.06
N LYS A 203 3.14 -22.50 -35.83
CA LYS A 203 1.79 -21.96 -35.95
C LYS A 203 1.08 -21.94 -34.60
N LYS A 204 1.19 -23.03 -33.82
CA LYS A 204 0.61 -23.11 -32.46
C LYS A 204 1.21 -22.06 -31.54
N VAL A 205 2.53 -21.90 -31.53
CA VAL A 205 3.23 -20.89 -30.72
C VAL A 205 2.80 -19.46 -31.08
N ILE A 206 2.71 -19.13 -32.38
CA ILE A 206 2.28 -17.81 -32.84
C ILE A 206 0.84 -17.50 -32.40
N VAL A 207 -0.07 -18.46 -32.54
CA VAL A 207 -1.47 -18.29 -32.13
C VAL A 207 -1.57 -18.13 -30.61
N THR A 208 -0.93 -19.01 -29.82
CA THR A 208 -0.96 -18.90 -28.35
C THR A 208 -0.32 -17.62 -27.82
N ALA A 209 0.77 -17.16 -28.45
CA ALA A 209 1.43 -15.92 -28.07
C ALA A 209 0.58 -14.68 -28.43
N SER A 210 -0.06 -14.69 -29.60
CA SER A 210 -0.98 -13.63 -30.02
C SER A 210 -2.20 -13.54 -29.11
N ASP A 211 -2.82 -14.67 -28.79
CA ASP A 211 -4.00 -14.72 -27.92
C ASP A 211 -3.65 -14.28 -26.49
N GLY A 212 -2.52 -14.73 -25.94
CA GLY A 212 -2.03 -14.29 -24.64
C GLY A 212 -1.72 -12.79 -24.59
N LEU A 213 -1.11 -12.24 -25.65
CA LEU A 213 -0.82 -10.81 -25.75
C LEU A 213 -2.11 -9.98 -25.84
N ASN A 214 -3.09 -10.43 -26.63
CA ASN A 214 -4.38 -9.77 -26.77
C ASN A 214 -5.17 -9.80 -25.46
N GLN A 215 -5.18 -10.93 -24.75
CA GLN A 215 -5.83 -11.05 -23.44
C GLN A 215 -5.16 -10.14 -22.40
N SER A 216 -3.82 -10.06 -22.41
CA SER A 216 -3.08 -9.14 -21.55
C SER A 216 -3.43 -7.68 -21.85
N ARG A 217 -3.45 -7.27 -23.13
CA ARG A 217 -3.87 -5.92 -23.54
C ARG A 217 -5.31 -5.60 -23.13
N GLN A 218 -6.23 -6.55 -23.29
CA GLN A 218 -7.62 -6.39 -22.88
C GLN A 218 -7.73 -6.17 -21.38
N SER A 219 -7.03 -6.97 -20.56
CA SER A 219 -7.01 -6.80 -19.11
C SER A 219 -6.40 -5.46 -18.67
N GLN A 220 -5.37 -4.97 -19.38
CA GLN A 220 -4.80 -3.64 -19.14
C GLN A 220 -5.78 -2.51 -19.51
N ALA A 221 -6.51 -2.66 -20.61
CA ALA A 221 -7.53 -1.69 -21.00
C ALA A 221 -8.67 -1.62 -19.96
N GLU A 222 -9.16 -2.78 -19.50
CA GLU A 222 -10.21 -2.86 -18.49
C GLU A 222 -9.78 -2.29 -17.14
N THR A 223 -8.55 -2.58 -16.71
CA THR A 223 -8.01 -2.01 -15.46
C THR A 223 -7.80 -0.51 -15.56
N SER A 224 -7.32 0.00 -16.70
CA SER A 224 -7.23 1.44 -16.95
C SER A 224 -8.60 2.12 -16.94
N GLN A 225 -9.63 1.48 -17.49
CA GLN A 225 -11.00 1.99 -17.46
C GLN A 225 -11.54 2.05 -16.02
N LYS A 226 -11.40 0.96 -15.25
CA LYS A 226 -11.80 0.92 -13.83
C LYS A 226 -11.06 1.95 -13.00
N LEU A 227 -9.77 2.17 -13.24
CA LEU A 227 -8.99 3.19 -12.54
C LEU A 227 -9.50 4.60 -12.86
N SER A 228 -9.83 4.89 -14.12
CA SER A 228 -10.42 6.16 -14.51
C SER A 228 -11.80 6.36 -13.88
N GLU A 229 -12.60 5.32 -13.77
CA GLU A 229 -13.92 5.37 -13.13
C GLU A 229 -13.78 5.64 -11.63
N LEU A 230 -12.89 4.92 -10.94
CA LEU A 230 -12.58 5.17 -9.53
C LEU A 230 -12.03 6.57 -9.28
N ALA A 231 -11.21 7.11 -10.18
CA ALA A 231 -10.73 8.48 -10.09
C ALA A 231 -11.90 9.50 -10.21
N ARG A 232 -12.86 9.25 -11.10
CA ARG A 232 -14.06 10.09 -11.25
C ARG A 232 -14.98 10.02 -10.03
N THR A 233 -15.23 8.82 -9.49
CA THR A 233 -16.08 8.66 -8.32
C THR A 233 -15.45 9.30 -7.09
N ASN A 234 -14.14 9.12 -6.88
CA ASN A 234 -13.42 9.80 -5.80
C ASN A 234 -13.46 11.32 -5.95
N ALA A 235 -13.25 11.86 -7.16
CA ALA A 235 -13.41 13.30 -7.40
C ALA A 235 -14.84 13.79 -7.08
N GLY A 236 -15.86 13.01 -7.44
CA GLY A 236 -17.26 13.29 -7.09
C GLY A 236 -17.49 13.31 -5.58
N LEU A 237 -17.01 12.29 -4.87
CA LEU A 237 -17.11 12.19 -3.40
C LEU A 237 -16.39 13.35 -2.70
N THR A 238 -15.23 13.78 -3.19
CA THR A 238 -14.52 14.93 -2.62
C THR A 238 -15.29 16.24 -2.78
N LEU A 239 -15.95 16.43 -3.93
CA LEU A 239 -16.79 17.61 -4.17
C LEU A 239 -18.04 17.57 -3.29
N GLU A 240 -18.67 16.40 -3.15
CA GLU A 240 -19.81 16.23 -2.24
C GLU A 240 -19.42 16.50 -0.78
N GLN A 241 -18.24 16.04 -0.35
CA GLN A 241 -17.72 16.32 0.99
C GLN A 241 -17.52 17.82 1.21
N GLU A 242 -16.97 18.55 0.24
CA GLU A 242 -16.81 20.00 0.30
C GLU A 242 -18.17 20.71 0.40
N VAL A 243 -19.13 20.30 -0.43
CA VAL A 243 -20.50 20.86 -0.40
C VAL A 243 -21.18 20.58 0.94
N LEU A 244 -21.04 19.37 1.50
CA LEU A 244 -21.61 19.02 2.80
C LEU A 244 -20.95 19.80 3.93
N GLN A 245 -19.63 19.97 3.93
CA GLN A 245 -18.93 20.84 4.89
C GLN A 245 -19.39 22.29 4.78
N GLY A 246 -19.57 22.81 3.56
CA GLY A 246 -20.13 24.15 3.33
C GLY A 246 -21.55 24.31 3.90
N LYS A 247 -22.41 23.29 3.71
CA LYS A 247 -23.76 23.26 4.29
C LYS A 247 -23.73 23.22 5.81
N ILE A 248 -22.86 22.41 6.42
CA ILE A 248 -22.68 22.33 7.87
C ILE A 248 -22.31 23.71 8.43
N LYS A 249 -21.31 24.38 7.84
CA LYS A 249 -20.90 25.74 8.25
C LYS A 249 -22.04 26.76 8.11
N THR A 250 -22.85 26.64 7.07
CA THR A 250 -24.02 27.50 6.86
C THR A 250 -25.08 27.26 7.94
N PHE A 251 -25.37 26.00 8.28
CA PHE A 251 -26.29 25.67 9.36
C PHE A 251 -25.77 26.13 10.72
N GLU A 252 -24.48 26.01 11.00
CA GLU A 252 -23.86 26.55 12.22
C GLU A 252 -24.05 28.07 12.33
N GLN A 253 -23.87 28.81 11.24
CA GLN A 253 -24.13 30.25 11.19
C GLN A 253 -25.61 30.57 11.45
N GLN A 254 -26.53 29.83 10.81
CA GLN A 254 -27.96 30.01 11.04
C GLN A 254 -28.35 29.74 12.50
N ILE A 255 -27.79 28.70 13.12
CA ILE A 255 -28.02 28.39 14.54
C ILE A 255 -27.49 29.51 15.42
N ALA A 256 -26.30 30.05 15.13
CA ALA A 256 -25.72 31.17 15.88
C ALA A 256 -26.60 32.43 15.77
N ASP A 257 -27.11 32.74 14.59
CA ASP A 257 -27.99 33.89 14.36
C ASP A 257 -29.35 33.72 15.04
N LEU A 258 -29.95 32.52 14.98
CA LEU A 258 -31.17 32.21 15.71
C LEU A 258 -30.96 32.34 17.23
N LYS A 259 -29.81 31.90 17.75
CA LYS A 259 -29.47 32.03 19.17
C LYS A 259 -29.31 33.49 19.58
N ARG A 260 -28.65 34.31 18.75
CA ARG A 260 -28.55 35.77 18.96
C ARG A 260 -29.93 36.44 18.95
N LYS A 261 -30.78 36.06 18.00
CA LYS A 261 -32.14 36.58 17.90
C LYS A 261 -32.99 36.18 19.11
N ALA A 262 -32.86 34.95 19.60
CA ALA A 262 -33.53 34.50 20.81
C ALA A 262 -33.06 35.28 22.05
N ALA A 263 -31.75 35.50 22.21
CA ALA A 263 -31.19 36.31 23.30
C ALA A 263 -31.64 37.78 23.25
N ALA A 264 -31.74 38.37 22.05
CA ALA A 264 -32.25 39.72 21.87
C ALA A 264 -33.75 39.82 22.23
N ALA A 265 -34.54 38.78 21.91
CA ALA A 265 -35.95 38.72 22.26
C ALA A 265 -36.17 38.68 23.78
N THR A 266 -35.40 37.86 24.50
CA THR A 266 -35.46 37.80 25.97
C THR A 266 -35.04 39.13 26.61
N GLN A 267 -33.99 39.77 26.08
CA GLN A 267 -33.55 41.08 26.57
C GLN A 267 -34.62 42.17 26.36
N SER A 268 -35.32 42.16 25.23
CA SER A 268 -36.42 43.09 24.95
C SER A 268 -37.60 42.89 25.92
N GLU A 269 -37.93 41.64 26.24
CA GLU A 269 -38.97 41.31 27.23
C GLU A 269 -38.60 41.80 28.63
N ASP A 270 -37.35 41.58 29.05
CA ASP A 270 -36.82 42.08 30.32
C ASP A 270 -36.83 43.62 30.39
N GLN A 271 -36.42 44.30 29.30
CA GLN A 271 -36.48 45.77 29.22
C GLN A 271 -37.91 46.29 29.31
N SER A 272 -38.86 45.63 28.65
CA SER A 272 -40.29 45.99 28.73
C SER A 272 -40.82 45.82 30.17
N ARG A 273 -40.44 44.73 30.84
CA ARG A 273 -40.78 44.50 32.25
C ARG A 273 -40.17 45.57 33.16
N GLN A 274 -38.90 45.91 32.98
CA GLN A 274 -38.23 46.99 33.74
C GLN A 274 -38.90 48.35 33.51
N LEU A 275 -39.28 48.68 32.27
CA LEU A 275 -40.02 49.92 31.98
C LEU A 275 -41.37 49.97 32.68
N LYS A 276 -42.09 48.85 32.73
CA LYS A 276 -43.36 48.75 33.47
C LYS A 276 -43.15 48.97 34.97
N GLU A 277 -42.16 48.30 35.56
CA GLU A 277 -41.81 48.46 36.98
C GLU A 277 -41.37 49.89 37.31
N ALA A 278 -40.56 50.51 36.45
CA ALA A 278 -40.14 51.90 36.60
C ALA A 278 -41.33 52.87 36.56
N ARG A 279 -42.28 52.67 35.64
CA ARG A 279 -43.53 53.46 35.57
C ARG A 279 -44.36 53.33 36.84
N THR A 280 -44.50 52.11 37.38
CA THR A 280 -45.21 51.90 38.64
C THR A 280 -44.52 52.61 39.81
N ARG A 281 -43.19 52.58 39.88
CA ARG A 281 -42.43 53.33 40.90
C ARG A 281 -42.62 54.84 40.76
N ILE A 282 -42.54 55.37 39.53
CA ILE A 282 -42.79 56.80 39.28
C ILE A 282 -44.19 57.20 39.74
N ALA A 283 -45.23 56.42 39.41
CA ALA A 283 -46.59 56.67 39.86
C ALA A 283 -46.72 56.65 41.39
N SER A 284 -46.07 55.69 42.06
CA SER A 284 -46.06 55.65 43.54
C SER A 284 -45.34 56.84 44.17
N LEU A 285 -44.23 57.29 43.58
CA LEU A 285 -43.48 58.45 44.06
C LEU A 285 -44.26 59.74 43.84
N GLN A 286 -44.97 59.86 42.71
CA GLN A 286 -45.86 60.99 42.44
C GLN A 286 -47.02 61.05 43.46
N SER A 287 -47.67 59.91 43.74
CA SER A 287 -48.71 59.85 44.76
C SER A 287 -48.19 60.18 46.16
N GLN A 288 -47.00 59.69 46.54
CA GLN A 288 -46.34 60.07 47.79
C GLN A 288 -46.01 61.57 47.83
N GLN A 289 -45.53 62.14 46.73
CA GLN A 289 -45.25 63.57 46.62
C GLN A 289 -46.53 64.39 46.78
N GLU A 290 -47.63 63.99 46.16
CA GLU A 290 -48.93 64.64 46.33
C GLU A 290 -49.41 64.58 47.78
N ALA A 291 -49.30 63.40 48.43
CA ALA A 291 -49.65 63.24 49.84
C ALA A 291 -48.81 64.16 50.75
N MET A 292 -47.49 64.22 50.52
CA MET A 292 -46.59 65.13 51.24
C MET A 292 -46.92 66.61 51.01
N GLN A 293 -47.35 66.99 49.80
CA GLN A 293 -47.78 68.35 49.51
C GLN A 293 -49.10 68.69 50.22
N GLN A 294 -50.06 67.77 50.24
CA GLN A 294 -51.31 67.94 50.99
C GLN A 294 -51.04 68.10 52.50
N GLU A 295 -50.20 67.25 53.08
CA GLU A 295 -49.81 67.36 54.48
C GLU A 295 -49.15 68.71 54.78
N LYS A 296 -48.27 69.19 53.89
CA LYS A 296 -47.66 70.52 54.02
C LYS A 296 -48.71 71.63 54.02
N ILE A 297 -49.69 71.59 53.11
CA ILE A 297 -50.78 72.57 53.04
C ILE A 297 -51.57 72.55 54.35
N ASP A 298 -51.99 71.37 54.81
CA ASP A 298 -52.74 71.20 56.06
C ASP A 298 -51.97 71.75 57.27
N LEU A 299 -50.66 71.50 57.35
CA LEU A 299 -49.80 72.04 58.41
C LEU A 299 -49.68 73.56 58.33
N GLN A 300 -49.53 74.13 57.13
CA GLN A 300 -49.50 75.59 56.95
C GLN A 300 -50.81 76.24 57.37
N GLU A 301 -51.96 75.62 57.06
CA GLU A 301 -53.26 76.10 57.52
C GLU A 301 -53.38 76.04 59.05
N LYS A 302 -52.93 74.94 59.67
CA LYS A 302 -52.90 74.81 61.14
C LYS A 302 -52.05 75.91 61.77
N MET A 303 -50.84 76.17 61.24
CA MET A 303 -49.98 77.25 61.74
C MET A 303 -50.66 78.63 61.59
N ARG A 304 -51.28 78.93 60.45
CA ARG A 304 -52.04 80.19 60.26
C ARG A 304 -53.20 80.34 61.24
N ARG A 305 -53.94 79.26 61.51
CA ARG A 305 -55.02 79.28 62.50
C ARG A 305 -54.47 79.58 63.90
N GLN A 306 -53.35 78.95 64.26
CA GLN A 306 -52.68 79.17 65.53
C GLN A 306 -52.16 80.62 65.68
N GLU A 307 -51.51 81.16 64.64
CA GLU A 307 -51.11 82.57 64.59
C GLU A 307 -52.32 83.50 64.78
N ARG A 308 -53.45 83.22 64.11
CA ARG A 308 -54.67 84.03 64.22
C ARG A 308 -55.27 84.00 65.63
N THR A 309 -55.24 82.86 66.31
CA THR A 309 -55.71 82.75 67.71
C THR A 309 -54.80 83.49 68.70
N LEU A 310 -53.51 83.64 68.39
CA LEU A 310 -52.56 84.38 69.23
C LEU A 310 -52.62 85.91 69.02
N VAL A 311 -53.28 86.38 67.96
CA VAL A 311 -53.36 87.81 67.56
C VAL A 311 -54.71 88.46 67.90
N VAL A 312 -55.61 87.80 68.63
CA VAL A 312 -56.84 88.45 69.13
C VAL A 312 -56.47 89.32 70.35
N PRO A 313 -56.57 90.66 70.28
CA PRO A 313 -56.24 91.51 71.41
C PRO A 313 -57.34 91.40 72.47
N ALA A 314 -56.95 91.15 73.72
CA ALA A 314 -57.81 91.32 74.88
C ALA A 314 -58.13 92.81 75.02
N TYR A 315 -59.39 93.17 74.77
CA TYR A 315 -60.01 94.42 75.20
C TYR A 315 -61.23 94.08 76.06
#